data_AF-A0A3B9USH4-F1
#
_entry.id   AF-A0A3B9USH4-F1
#
_cell.length_a   1.000
_cell.length_b   1.000
_cell.length_c   1.000
_cell.angle_alpha   90.00
_cell.angle_beta   90.00
_cell.angle_gamma   90.00
#
_symmetry.space_group_name_H-M   'P 1'
#
loop_
_entity.id
_entity.type
_entity.pdbx_description
1 polymer ?
#
loop_
_entity_poly.entity_id
_entity_poly.type
_entity_poly.pdbx_seq_one_letter_code
_entity_poly.pdbx_strand_id
1 'polypeptide(L)'
;CSLWKEISNVYTHLKIKPMNLLKFLNDDNYPVMEESISRDDIDNFTQYSKIKQEYLLYVRYSSILIDPFSIPDKEGKYFEFSKVPYPKIYKDSLGKWNIPRMPFEDYRKIKLLYNIGAMLDIEMKNTKDLIYVFDMHLNRFINDKGKENMNNHIFKDDILNNAKIIVEERFNESK
;
A
#
# COMPACT_ATOMS: atom_id res chain seq x y z
N CYS A 1 2.28 -10.15 -6.30
CA CYS A 1 3.26 -9.82 -5.24
C CYS A 1 4.35 -8.80 -5.61
N SER A 2 4.32 -8.20 -6.82
CA SER A 2 5.48 -7.46 -7.34
C SER A 2 5.87 -6.22 -6.51
N LEU A 3 4.92 -5.42 -6.02
CA LEU A 3 5.21 -4.23 -5.21
C LEU A 3 5.92 -4.56 -3.89
N TRP A 4 5.45 -5.59 -3.16
CA TRP A 4 6.10 -6.03 -1.93
C TRP A 4 7.55 -6.47 -2.15
N LYS A 5 7.85 -7.11 -3.29
CA LYS A 5 9.23 -7.50 -3.65
C LYS A 5 10.11 -6.28 -3.94
N GLU A 6 9.61 -5.28 -4.65
CA GLU A 6 10.33 -4.02 -4.89
C GLU A 6 10.67 -3.32 -3.56
N ILE A 7 9.67 -3.17 -2.68
CA ILE A 7 9.87 -2.56 -1.36
C ILE A 7 10.85 -3.39 -0.51
N SER A 8 10.72 -4.73 -0.53
CA SER A 8 11.64 -5.63 0.17
C SER A 8 13.08 -5.50 -0.34
N ASN A 9 13.27 -5.26 -1.65
CA ASN A 9 14.58 -5.03 -2.23
C ASN A 9 15.19 -3.72 -1.72
N VAL A 10 14.40 -2.64 -1.70
CA VAL A 10 14.81 -1.36 -1.10
C VAL A 10 15.21 -1.54 0.36
N TYR A 11 14.39 -2.25 1.14
CA TYR A 11 14.67 -2.51 2.56
C TYR A 11 15.97 -3.26 2.75
N THR A 12 16.23 -4.28 1.93
CA THR A 12 17.47 -5.05 1.98
C THR A 12 18.70 -4.16 1.76
N HIS A 13 18.64 -3.23 0.80
CA HIS A 13 19.73 -2.27 0.53
C HIS A 13 19.93 -1.25 1.67
N LEU A 14 18.85 -0.92 2.38
CA LEU A 14 18.90 -0.11 3.61
C LEU A 14 19.28 -0.92 4.87
N LYS A 15 19.70 -2.19 4.71
CA LYS A 15 20.01 -3.13 5.81
C LYS A 15 18.84 -3.36 6.76
N ILE A 16 17.62 -3.35 6.22
CA ILE A 16 16.38 -3.65 6.94
C ILE A 16 15.93 -5.04 6.51
N LYS A 17 15.59 -5.90 7.47
CA LYS A 17 15.08 -7.24 7.19
C LYS A 17 13.69 -7.15 6.53
N PRO A 18 13.48 -7.71 5.32
CA PRO A 18 12.16 -7.78 4.73
C PRO A 18 11.17 -8.59 5.58
N MET A 19 9.91 -8.18 5.59
CA MET A 19 8.86 -8.91 6.28
C MET A 19 8.28 -10.05 5.43
N ASN A 20 7.80 -11.10 6.11
CA ASN A 20 6.89 -12.06 5.49
C ASN A 20 5.48 -11.43 5.43
N LEU A 21 5.05 -11.03 4.22
CA LEU A 21 3.79 -10.29 4.04
C LEU A 21 2.56 -11.10 4.46
N LEU A 22 2.46 -12.38 4.09
CA LEU A 22 1.28 -13.18 4.44
C LEU A 22 1.20 -13.41 5.95
N LYS A 23 2.36 -13.65 6.58
CA LYS A 23 2.44 -13.78 8.04
C LYS A 23 2.01 -12.50 8.75
N PHE A 24 2.54 -11.35 8.33
CA PHE A 24 2.13 -10.05 8.86
C PHE A 24 0.63 -9.82 8.70
N LEU A 25 0.05 -10.09 7.53
CA LEU A 25 -1.38 -9.91 7.27
C LEU A 25 -2.29 -10.83 8.09
N ASN A 26 -1.80 -12.01 8.47
CA ASN A 26 -2.57 -12.99 9.24
C ASN A 26 -2.40 -12.80 10.75
N ASP A 27 -1.15 -12.75 11.22
CA ASP A 27 -0.82 -12.82 12.64
C ASP A 27 -0.91 -11.44 13.32
N ASP A 28 -0.55 -10.37 12.61
CA ASP A 28 -0.48 -9.01 13.18
C ASP A 28 -1.66 -8.10 12.76
N ASN A 29 -2.48 -8.52 11.80
CA ASN A 29 -3.60 -7.72 11.31
C ASN A 29 -4.95 -8.40 11.55
N TYR A 30 -5.29 -9.40 10.74
CA TYR A 30 -6.57 -10.10 10.87
C TYR A 30 -6.41 -11.55 10.41
N PRO A 31 -6.67 -12.53 11.29
CA PRO A 31 -6.43 -13.94 11.00
C PRO A 31 -7.46 -14.49 10.00
N VAL A 32 -7.10 -15.59 9.35
CA VAL A 32 -8.05 -16.46 8.63
C VAL A 32 -8.09 -17.85 9.27
N MET A 33 -9.14 -18.60 8.96
CA MET A 33 -9.27 -20.00 9.36
C MET A 33 -8.15 -20.86 8.78
N GLU A 34 -7.68 -21.85 9.51
CA GLU A 34 -6.58 -22.74 9.07
C GLU A 34 -6.98 -23.55 7.83
N GLU A 35 -8.27 -23.86 7.68
CA GLU A 35 -8.86 -24.50 6.52
C GLU A 35 -8.76 -23.63 5.25
N SER A 36 -8.61 -22.32 5.40
CA SER A 36 -8.36 -21.41 4.27
C SER A 36 -6.89 -21.35 3.91
N ILE A 37 -6.02 -21.16 4.91
CA ILE A 37 -4.57 -21.07 4.73
C ILE A 37 -3.88 -21.75 5.91
N SER A 38 -3.14 -22.81 5.60
CA SER A 38 -2.39 -23.58 6.59
C SER A 38 -1.28 -22.75 7.26
N ARG A 39 -0.92 -23.11 8.49
CA ARG A 39 0.21 -22.48 9.20
C ARG A 39 1.53 -22.60 8.42
N ASP A 40 1.76 -23.77 7.81
CA ASP A 40 2.93 -24.05 6.98
C ASP A 40 2.99 -23.11 5.77
N ASP A 41 1.85 -22.82 5.13
CA ASP A 41 1.81 -21.89 4.00
C ASP A 41 2.13 -20.46 4.41
N ILE A 42 1.68 -20.03 5.58
CA ILE A 42 1.96 -18.69 6.09
C ILE A 42 3.44 -18.56 6.45
N ASP A 43 4.01 -19.52 7.17
CA ASP A 43 5.40 -19.42 7.64
C ASP A 43 6.43 -19.53 6.50
N ASN A 44 6.14 -20.36 5.49
CA ASN A 44 7.02 -20.57 4.34
C ASN A 44 6.71 -19.65 3.14
N PHE A 45 5.76 -18.71 3.27
CA PHE A 45 5.31 -17.83 2.19
C PHE A 45 6.44 -17.22 1.35
N THR A 46 7.49 -16.73 2.01
CA THR A 46 8.63 -16.07 1.35
C THR A 46 9.46 -17.00 0.46
N GLN A 47 9.40 -18.31 0.69
CA GLN A 47 10.15 -19.34 -0.04
C GLN A 47 9.41 -19.85 -1.28
N TYR A 48 8.11 -19.57 -1.39
CA TYR A 48 7.30 -20.07 -2.49
C TYR A 48 7.49 -19.32 -3.81
N SER A 49 7.09 -19.98 -4.91
CA SER A 49 7.05 -19.38 -6.24
C SER A 49 6.11 -18.16 -6.27
N LYS A 50 6.35 -17.25 -7.23
CA LYS A 50 5.50 -16.06 -7.41
C LYS A 50 4.01 -16.41 -7.54
N ILE A 51 3.69 -17.45 -8.32
CA ILE A 51 2.31 -17.89 -8.56
C ILE A 51 1.67 -18.35 -7.25
N LYS A 52 2.37 -19.17 -6.44
CA LYS A 52 1.83 -19.62 -5.15
C LYS A 52 1.69 -18.46 -4.17
N GLN A 53 2.64 -17.52 -4.13
CA GLN A 53 2.52 -16.31 -3.30
C GLN A 53 1.28 -15.47 -3.68
N GLU A 54 1.01 -15.30 -4.97
CA GLU A 54 -0.15 -14.56 -5.45
C GLU A 54 -1.46 -15.30 -5.16
N TYR A 55 -1.48 -16.62 -5.32
CA TYR A 55 -2.60 -17.46 -4.95
C TYR A 55 -2.94 -17.35 -3.46
N LEU A 56 -1.96 -17.48 -2.57
CA LEU A 56 -2.19 -17.39 -1.12
C LEU A 56 -2.69 -16.00 -0.69
N LEU A 57 -2.18 -14.92 -1.28
CA LEU A 57 -2.72 -13.59 -1.01
C LEU A 57 -4.16 -13.44 -1.53
N TYR A 58 -4.47 -14.01 -2.69
CA TYR A 58 -5.83 -14.00 -3.23
C TYR A 58 -6.78 -14.73 -2.28
N VAL A 59 -6.44 -15.95 -1.87
CA VAL A 59 -7.22 -16.72 -0.88
C VAL A 59 -7.38 -15.92 0.40
N ARG A 60 -6.32 -15.29 0.91
CA ARG A 60 -6.38 -14.47 2.14
C ARG A 60 -7.44 -13.38 2.03
N TYR A 61 -7.45 -12.61 0.94
CA TYR A 61 -8.43 -11.53 0.76
C TYR A 61 -9.85 -12.06 0.48
N SER A 62 -10.00 -13.22 -0.15
CA SER A 62 -11.29 -13.88 -0.31
C SER A 62 -11.86 -14.37 1.03
N SER A 63 -11.01 -14.93 1.91
CA SER A 63 -11.41 -15.46 3.21
C SER A 63 -11.85 -14.39 4.21
N ILE A 64 -11.53 -13.11 3.96
CA ILE A 64 -11.93 -11.98 4.81
C ILE A 64 -12.99 -11.07 4.15
N LEU A 65 -13.69 -11.56 3.12
CA LEU A 65 -14.86 -10.82 2.59
C LEU A 65 -15.96 -10.72 3.65
N ILE A 66 -16.08 -11.78 4.44
CA ILE A 66 -16.84 -11.83 5.68
C ILE A 66 -15.87 -11.92 6.85
N ASP A 67 -16.35 -11.63 8.06
CA ASP A 67 -15.65 -12.01 9.29
C ASP A 67 -15.96 -13.50 9.57
N PRO A 68 -15.00 -14.42 9.36
CA PRO A 68 -15.25 -15.85 9.55
C PRO A 68 -15.38 -16.26 11.03
N PHE A 69 -15.04 -15.36 11.96
CA PHE A 69 -15.15 -15.57 13.41
C PHE A 69 -16.40 -14.93 14.02
N SER A 70 -17.13 -14.12 13.24
CA SER A 70 -18.40 -13.53 13.66
C SER A 70 -19.48 -14.62 13.85
N ILE A 71 -20.42 -14.37 14.76
CA ILE A 71 -21.58 -15.25 14.92
C ILE A 71 -22.50 -15.06 13.72
N PRO A 72 -22.81 -16.12 12.95
CA PRO A 72 -23.72 -15.99 11.81
C PRO A 72 -25.14 -15.66 12.28
N ASP A 73 -25.88 -14.95 11.44
CA ASP A 73 -27.30 -14.71 11.67
C ASP A 73 -28.15 -15.97 11.49
N LYS A 74 -29.48 -15.84 11.62
CA LYS A 74 -30.42 -16.96 11.49
C LYS A 74 -30.42 -17.61 10.09
N GLU A 75 -29.92 -16.93 9.08
CA GLU A 75 -29.81 -17.41 7.70
C GLU A 75 -28.41 -17.97 7.40
N GLY A 76 -27.49 -17.98 8.38
CA GLY A 76 -26.12 -18.44 8.20
C GLY A 76 -25.17 -17.38 7.62
N LYS A 77 -25.57 -16.10 7.56
CA LYS A 77 -24.72 -15.04 7.03
C LYS A 77 -23.81 -14.48 8.13
N TYR A 78 -22.55 -14.36 7.80
CA TYR A 78 -21.54 -13.72 8.63
C TYR A 78 -21.50 -12.20 8.41
N PHE A 79 -20.84 -11.47 9.31
CA PHE A 79 -20.67 -10.03 9.19
C PHE A 79 -19.88 -9.66 7.91
N GLU A 80 -20.38 -8.67 7.15
CA GLU A 80 -19.78 -8.22 5.89
C GLU A 80 -18.53 -7.35 6.12
N PHE A 81 -17.38 -7.97 6.32
CA PHE A 81 -16.11 -7.28 6.60
C PHE A 81 -15.61 -6.44 5.41
N SER A 82 -15.88 -6.86 4.16
CA SER A 82 -15.45 -6.14 2.96
C SER A 82 -16.26 -4.89 2.61
N LYS A 83 -17.33 -4.58 3.36
CA LYS A 83 -18.26 -3.50 3.03
C LYS A 83 -17.73 -2.12 3.47
N VAL A 84 -16.53 -1.78 3.00
CA VAL A 84 -15.88 -0.50 3.28
C VAL A 84 -16.06 0.44 2.09
N PRO A 85 -16.76 1.58 2.24
CA PRO A 85 -16.95 2.51 1.14
C PRO A 85 -15.66 3.25 0.80
N TYR A 86 -15.45 3.52 -0.49
CA TYR A 86 -14.36 4.39 -0.91
C TYR A 86 -14.68 5.85 -0.58
N PRO A 87 -13.77 6.57 0.11
CA PRO A 87 -13.94 7.99 0.31
C PRO A 87 -13.88 8.71 -1.04
N LYS A 88 -14.71 9.74 -1.22
CA LYS A 88 -14.81 10.50 -2.46
C LYS A 88 -14.08 11.84 -2.31
N ILE A 89 -13.64 12.38 -3.44
CA ILE A 89 -13.23 13.79 -3.53
C ILE A 89 -14.35 14.70 -2.98
N TYR A 90 -13.96 15.76 -2.30
CA TYR A 90 -14.89 16.64 -1.60
C TYR A 90 -14.42 18.09 -1.63
N LYS A 91 -15.32 19.02 -1.32
CA LYS A 91 -14.97 20.42 -1.07
C LYS A 91 -14.83 20.66 0.43
N ASP A 92 -13.80 21.38 0.84
CA ASP A 92 -13.66 21.85 2.22
C ASP A 92 -14.60 23.05 2.51
N SER A 93 -14.54 23.57 3.73
CA SER A 93 -15.33 24.74 4.17
C SER A 93 -15.04 26.02 3.40
N LEU A 94 -13.90 26.10 2.70
CA LEU A 94 -13.51 27.22 1.83
C LEU A 94 -13.92 26.99 0.37
N GLY A 95 -14.64 25.89 0.09
CA GLY A 95 -15.10 25.51 -1.24
C GLY A 95 -14.00 24.95 -2.15
N LYS A 96 -12.81 24.65 -1.62
CA LYS A 96 -11.69 24.09 -2.39
C LYS A 96 -11.78 22.58 -2.48
N TRP A 97 -11.46 22.03 -3.64
CA TRP A 97 -11.40 20.59 -3.87
C TRP A 97 -10.23 19.95 -3.13
N ASN A 98 -10.52 18.82 -2.49
CA ASN A 98 -9.58 18.00 -1.74
C ASN A 98 -9.64 16.54 -2.19
N ILE A 99 -8.51 15.85 -2.03
CA ILE A 99 -8.39 14.41 -2.25
C ILE A 99 -8.46 13.74 -0.88
N PRO A 100 -9.28 12.70 -0.70
CA PRO A 100 -9.33 11.97 0.56
C PRO A 100 -7.96 11.39 0.91
N ARG A 101 -7.74 11.22 2.22
CA ARG A 101 -6.50 10.66 2.78
C ARG A 101 -6.07 9.38 2.06
N MET A 102 -6.99 8.43 1.88
CA MET A 102 -6.80 7.31 0.96
C MET A 102 -7.39 7.68 -0.40
N PRO A 103 -6.62 7.72 -1.50
CA PRO A 103 -5.24 7.21 -1.62
C PRO A 103 -4.13 8.29 -1.60
N PHE A 104 -4.41 9.56 -1.25
CA PHE A 104 -3.40 10.63 -1.37
C PHE A 104 -2.15 10.44 -0.49
N GLU A 105 -2.33 9.98 0.75
CA GLU A 105 -1.20 9.66 1.64
C GLU A 105 -0.42 8.45 1.12
N ASP A 106 -1.11 7.43 0.61
CA ASP A 106 -0.49 6.23 0.03
C ASP A 106 0.36 6.58 -1.19
N TYR A 107 -0.16 7.45 -2.07
CA TYR A 107 0.58 8.01 -3.20
C TYR A 107 1.87 8.71 -2.74
N ARG A 108 1.80 9.59 -1.73
CA ARG A 108 3.00 10.29 -1.23
C ARG A 108 4.02 9.33 -0.63
N LYS A 109 3.58 8.31 0.13
CA LYS A 109 4.46 7.27 0.70
C LYS A 109 5.13 6.42 -0.38
N ILE A 110 4.39 5.99 -1.39
CA ILE A 110 4.92 5.22 -2.53
C ILE A 110 5.91 6.08 -3.33
N LYS A 111 5.60 7.35 -3.57
CA LYS A 111 6.52 8.28 -4.26
C LYS A 111 7.80 8.51 -3.46
N LEU A 112 7.72 8.59 -2.13
CA LEU A 112 8.91 8.64 -1.27
C LEU A 112 9.78 7.38 -1.43
N LEU A 113 9.19 6.19 -1.30
CA LEU A 113 9.90 4.92 -1.48
C LEU A 113 10.52 4.79 -2.88
N TYR A 114 9.82 5.25 -3.92
CA TYR A 114 10.35 5.28 -5.28
C TYR A 114 11.61 6.15 -5.40
N ASN A 115 11.60 7.36 -4.80
CA ASN A 115 12.76 8.24 -4.83
C ASN A 115 13.94 7.66 -4.03
N ILE A 116 13.68 7.00 -2.91
CA ILE A 116 14.71 6.26 -2.15
C ILE A 116 15.29 5.14 -3.02
N GLY A 117 14.43 4.32 -3.66
CA GLY A 117 14.88 3.26 -4.56
C GLY A 117 15.73 3.78 -5.71
N ALA A 118 15.35 4.91 -6.31
CA ALA A 118 16.12 5.55 -7.38
C ALA A 118 17.50 6.02 -6.91
N MET A 119 17.64 6.54 -5.69
CA MET A 119 18.94 6.93 -5.11
C MET A 119 19.84 5.73 -4.79
N LEU A 120 19.26 4.55 -4.65
CA LEU A 120 19.97 3.28 -4.42
C LEU A 120 20.19 2.49 -5.72
N ASP A 121 19.90 3.07 -6.88
CA ASP A 121 19.96 2.41 -8.20
C ASP A 121 19.07 1.15 -8.31
N ILE A 122 17.92 1.14 -7.61
CA ILE A 122 16.97 0.02 -7.61
C ILE A 122 15.81 0.31 -8.58
N GLU A 123 15.60 -0.61 -9.52
CA GLU A 123 14.43 -0.55 -10.40
C GLU A 123 13.14 -0.90 -9.63
N MET A 124 12.15 0.01 -9.69
CA MET A 124 10.84 -0.16 -9.05
C MET A 124 9.70 0.09 -10.07
N LYS A 125 9.63 -0.75 -11.10
CA LYS A 125 8.71 -0.57 -12.23
C LYS A 125 7.23 -0.55 -11.80
N ASN A 126 6.80 -1.47 -10.94
CA ASN A 126 5.40 -1.54 -10.49
C ASN A 126 5.03 -0.30 -9.65
N THR A 127 5.95 0.13 -8.79
CA THR A 127 5.83 1.36 -8.02
C THR A 127 5.69 2.58 -8.94
N LYS A 128 6.52 2.67 -9.98
CA LYS A 128 6.45 3.72 -11.00
C LYS A 128 5.11 3.74 -11.74
N ASP A 129 4.61 2.57 -12.15
CA ASP A 129 3.33 2.44 -12.84
C ASP A 129 2.15 2.91 -11.96
N LEU A 130 2.17 2.59 -10.66
CA LEU A 130 1.17 3.08 -9.70
C LEU A 130 1.20 4.60 -9.53
N ILE A 131 2.39 5.19 -9.41
CA ILE A 131 2.57 6.65 -9.36
C ILE A 131 2.01 7.30 -10.63
N TYR A 132 2.35 6.74 -11.80
CA TYR A 132 1.88 7.22 -13.09
C TYR A 132 0.34 7.21 -13.20
N VAL A 133 -0.31 6.12 -12.80
CA VAL A 133 -1.78 6.03 -12.79
C VAL A 133 -2.40 7.11 -11.92
N PHE A 134 -1.86 7.33 -10.72
CA PHE A 134 -2.36 8.37 -9.83
C PHE A 134 -2.15 9.78 -10.42
N ASP A 135 -0.95 10.08 -10.92
CA ASP A 135 -0.62 11.37 -11.54
C ASP A 135 -1.53 11.66 -12.73
N MET A 136 -1.83 10.66 -13.56
CA MET A 136 -2.74 10.78 -14.70
C MET A 136 -4.14 11.23 -14.24
N HIS A 137 -4.72 10.55 -13.25
CA HIS A 137 -6.05 10.89 -12.73
C HIS A 137 -6.06 12.23 -12.00
N LEU A 138 -5.01 12.54 -11.23
CA LEU A 138 -4.87 13.81 -10.53
C LEU A 138 -4.80 14.97 -11.53
N ASN A 139 -3.96 14.88 -12.56
CA ASN A 139 -3.82 15.91 -13.57
C ASN A 139 -5.13 16.14 -14.34
N ARG A 140 -5.83 15.05 -14.71
CA ARG A 140 -7.17 15.16 -15.30
C ARG A 140 -8.13 15.90 -14.38
N PHE A 141 -8.16 15.54 -13.10
CA PHE A 141 -9.04 16.19 -12.13
C PHE A 141 -8.73 17.69 -11.95
N ILE A 142 -7.44 18.05 -11.88
CA ILE A 142 -7.00 19.45 -11.80
C ILE A 142 -7.43 20.23 -13.04
N ASN A 143 -7.25 19.66 -14.24
CA ASN A 143 -7.66 20.28 -15.49
C ASN A 143 -9.18 20.47 -15.56
N ASP A 144 -9.95 19.47 -15.15
CA ASP A 144 -11.42 19.49 -15.20
C ASP A 144 -12.04 20.49 -14.22
N LYS A 145 -11.38 20.78 -13.10
CA LYS A 145 -11.93 21.59 -12.00
C LYS A 145 -11.25 22.94 -11.82
N GLY A 146 -10.12 23.18 -12.48
CA GLY A 146 -9.32 24.39 -12.31
C GLY A 146 -8.37 24.31 -11.11
N LYS A 147 -7.09 24.59 -11.35
CA LYS A 147 -6.02 24.56 -10.33
C LYS A 147 -6.30 25.54 -9.18
N GLU A 148 -6.86 26.69 -9.48
CA GLU A 148 -7.25 27.72 -8.52
C GLU A 148 -8.35 27.25 -7.57
N ASN A 149 -9.11 26.21 -7.93
CA ASN A 149 -10.17 25.63 -7.10
C ASN A 149 -9.67 24.45 -6.25
N MET A 150 -8.40 24.08 -6.37
CA MET A 150 -7.79 23.01 -5.58
C MET A 150 -7.27 23.53 -4.25
N ASN A 151 -7.24 22.68 -3.24
CA ASN A 151 -6.53 22.99 -2.01
C ASN A 151 -5.01 22.91 -2.22
N ASN A 152 -4.27 23.90 -1.70
CA ASN A 152 -2.83 24.05 -1.93
C ASN A 152 -1.99 22.87 -1.46
N HIS A 153 -2.45 22.09 -0.48
CA HIS A 153 -1.69 20.92 0.01
C HIS A 153 -1.47 19.85 -1.07
N ILE A 154 -2.32 19.81 -2.11
CA ILE A 154 -2.21 18.88 -3.24
C ILE A 154 -0.90 19.12 -4.01
N PHE A 155 -0.40 20.36 -4.01
CA PHE A 155 0.79 20.77 -4.76
C PHE A 155 2.08 20.83 -3.92
N LYS A 156 2.00 20.53 -2.62
CA LYS A 156 3.20 20.51 -1.77
C LYS A 156 4.01 19.25 -2.09
N ASP A 157 5.23 19.43 -2.57
CA ASP A 157 6.17 18.34 -2.85
C ASP A 157 7.51 18.57 -2.14
N ASP A 158 7.69 17.90 -1.02
CA ASP A 158 8.91 17.81 -0.21
C ASP A 158 9.58 16.43 -0.33
N ILE A 159 9.03 15.55 -1.18
CA ILE A 159 9.29 14.11 -1.15
C ILE A 159 10.74 13.80 -1.52
N LEU A 160 11.29 14.48 -2.53
CA LEU A 160 12.67 14.28 -2.95
C LEU A 160 13.66 14.70 -1.87
N ASN A 161 13.39 15.79 -1.16
CA ASN A 161 14.24 16.25 -0.06
C ASN A 161 14.21 15.25 1.10
N ASN A 162 13.03 14.76 1.46
CA ASN A 162 12.86 13.77 2.51
C ASN A 162 13.55 12.44 2.15
N ALA A 163 13.51 12.02 0.88
CA ALA A 163 14.24 10.84 0.40
C ALA A 163 15.76 10.98 0.61
N LYS A 164 16.32 12.15 0.28
CA LYS A 164 17.76 12.43 0.48
C LYS A 164 18.15 12.30 1.94
N ILE A 165 17.42 12.98 2.83
CA ILE A 165 17.68 12.97 4.27
C ILE A 165 17.69 11.53 4.80
N ILE A 166 16.67 10.73 4.46
CA ILE A 166 16.56 9.33 4.91
C ILE A 166 17.75 8.50 4.46
N VAL A 167 18.16 8.63 3.19
CA VAL A 167 19.29 7.88 2.63
C VAL A 167 20.59 8.30 3.31
N GLU A 168 20.83 9.61 3.45
CA GLU A 168 22.03 10.15 4.11
C GLU A 168 22.15 9.71 5.57
N GLU A 169 21.09 9.86 6.37
CA GLU A 169 21.06 9.44 7.77
C GLU A 169 21.36 7.95 7.90
N ARG A 170 20.71 7.11 7.07
CA ARG A 170 20.88 5.65 7.17
C ARG A 170 22.29 5.17 6.85
N PHE A 171 22.96 5.80 5.90
CA PHE A 171 24.34 5.47 5.57
C PHE A 171 25.36 6.10 6.53
N ASN A 172 25.00 7.19 7.20
CA ASN A 172 25.83 7.76 8.28
C ASN A 172 25.77 6.94 9.57
N GLU A 173 24.63 6.33 9.91
CA GLU A 173 24.51 5.35 11.02
C GLU A 173 25.35 4.09 10.82
N SER A 174 25.81 3.82 9.59
CA SER A 174 26.57 2.63 9.22
C SER A 174 28.10 2.82 9.28
N LYS A 175 28.60 4.00 9.69
CA LYS A 175 30.02 4.30 9.90
C LYS A 175 30.37 4.21 11.39
#